data_AF-A0AB73YUL9-F1
#
_entry.id   AF-A0AB73YUL9-F1
#
_cell.length_a   1.000
_cell.length_b   1.000
_cell.length_c   1.000
_cell.angle_alpha   90.00
_cell.angle_beta   90.00
_cell.angle_gamma   90.00
#
_symmetry.space_group_name_H-M   'P 1'
#
loop_
_entity.id
_entity.type
_entity.pdbx_description
1 polymer ?
#
loop_
_entity_poly.entity_id
_entity_poly.type
_entity_poly.pdbx_seq_one_letter_code
_entity_poly.pdbx_strand_id
1 'polypeptide(L)'
;MMLLTLTGCGSTHQALGPPSGLPDASPNERSAIQIPAGRIDDAVAKVDGLVGELMQNTGIPGMAVAIVHGGKTLYAKGFGVRDVGKGGGPDNKVDADTVFQLASVSKSVGATVVAHAVTDNVVTWDTPVVSKLPWFALRDPYVTGQVTIADLYSHRSGLPDHAGDLLEDLGYDRRQVLQRLKYLPLAPFRISYAYTNFGVTAAAEAVAAAAGQSWEDLSDEVLYRPLGMGSTSSRFTDFLARPNHAVNHVKVADRWEARYQRDPDAQSPAGGVSSSLNDMTHWLAMVLADGVYNGRRITSPEALLPVYTPQVISRHPVSPRARASFYGYGFNVGVTSSGRTEYSHSGAFGLGAAANFVVLPSEDLAIIALTNAGPIGVPETLTAEFMDLVQYGQVREDWAALYKKAFAPLNELAGSLVGKQSPANPAPSRPLNDYVGVYANDYWGPATVTYHDGQLRLSLGPKNQTFDLTHWDGDTFTFTLSTENALPGSISKATFAGDTLNLEYYDADKLGTFTR
;
A
#
# COMPACT_ATOMS: atom_id res chain seq x y z
N MET A 1 -24.37 16.37 -74.90
CA MET A 1 -23.03 16.36 -74.29
C MET A 1 -23.20 16.75 -72.83
N MET A 2 -23.24 15.77 -71.93
CA MET A 2 -23.49 15.92 -70.49
C MET A 2 -22.33 16.67 -69.82
N LEU A 3 -22.62 17.71 -69.03
CA LEU A 3 -21.67 18.30 -68.08
C LEU A 3 -22.01 17.77 -66.68
N LEU A 4 -21.06 17.04 -66.09
CA LEU A 4 -21.05 16.63 -64.68
C LEU A 4 -20.86 17.85 -63.76
N THR A 5 -21.69 17.97 -62.74
CA THR A 5 -21.45 18.81 -61.55
C THR A 5 -20.88 17.93 -60.43
N LEU A 6 -19.64 18.21 -60.02
CA LEU A 6 -19.00 17.62 -58.83
C LEU A 6 -19.21 18.58 -57.65
N THR A 7 -20.04 18.18 -56.69
CA THR A 7 -20.18 18.84 -55.39
C THR A 7 -19.12 18.30 -54.43
N GLY A 8 -18.10 19.11 -54.14
CA GLY A 8 -17.14 18.83 -53.07
C GLY A 8 -17.70 19.25 -51.71
N CYS A 9 -17.83 18.30 -50.78
CA CYS A 9 -18.04 18.60 -49.37
C CYS A 9 -16.71 19.02 -48.74
N GLY A 10 -16.54 20.31 -48.45
CA GLY A 10 -15.43 20.83 -47.67
C GLY A 10 -15.71 20.66 -46.18
N SER A 11 -14.88 19.89 -45.48
CA SER A 11 -14.84 19.84 -44.02
C SER A 11 -14.29 21.15 -43.48
N THR A 12 -15.12 21.90 -42.75
CA THR A 12 -14.71 23.09 -42.01
C THR A 12 -13.95 22.67 -40.75
N HIS A 13 -12.61 22.55 -40.86
CA HIS A 13 -11.74 22.69 -39.70
C HIS A 13 -11.85 24.13 -39.19
N GLN A 14 -12.61 24.36 -38.12
CA GLN A 14 -12.46 25.59 -37.33
C GLN A 14 -11.07 25.56 -36.70
N ALA A 15 -10.13 26.28 -37.32
CA ALA A 15 -8.88 26.63 -36.70
C ALA A 15 -9.20 27.51 -35.49
N LEU A 16 -8.93 27.00 -34.28
CA LEU A 16 -8.96 27.81 -33.06
C LEU A 16 -7.96 28.96 -33.24
N GLY A 17 -8.47 30.19 -33.26
CA GLY A 17 -7.63 31.39 -33.29
C GLY A 17 -6.71 31.43 -32.06
N PRO A 18 -5.58 32.16 -32.13
CA PRO A 18 -4.69 32.29 -30.98
C PRO A 18 -5.45 32.87 -29.78
N PRO A 19 -5.22 32.35 -28.57
CA PRO A 19 -5.94 32.79 -27.38
C PRO A 19 -5.78 34.30 -27.16
N SER A 20 -6.88 34.97 -26.87
CA SER A 20 -6.94 36.40 -26.60
C SER A 20 -6.35 36.70 -25.22
N GLY A 21 -5.04 36.92 -25.15
CA GLY A 21 -4.32 37.38 -23.96
C GLY A 21 -3.29 36.39 -23.43
N LEU A 22 -2.21 36.91 -22.85
CA LEU A 22 -1.28 36.09 -22.08
C LEU A 22 -1.98 35.57 -20.83
N PRO A 23 -1.75 34.31 -20.42
CA PRO A 23 -2.52 33.73 -19.33
C PRO A 23 -2.01 34.17 -17.93
N ASP A 24 -2.92 34.43 -16.97
CA ASP A 24 -2.55 34.96 -15.62
C ASP A 24 -1.97 33.91 -14.64
N ALA A 25 -2.53 32.69 -14.61
CA ALA A 25 -2.01 31.58 -13.78
C ALA A 25 -0.58 31.15 -14.13
N SER A 26 0.15 30.68 -13.12
CA SER A 26 1.55 30.27 -13.18
C SER A 26 1.80 29.20 -14.26
N PRO A 27 2.93 29.26 -15.01
CA PRO A 27 3.32 28.19 -15.92
C PRO A 27 3.42 26.81 -15.27
N ASN A 28 3.69 26.75 -13.95
CA ASN A 28 3.78 25.50 -13.19
C ASN A 28 2.40 24.90 -12.85
N GLU A 29 1.31 25.62 -13.10
CA GLU A 29 -0.07 25.20 -12.83
C GLU A 29 -0.84 24.89 -14.12
N ARG A 30 -0.17 24.95 -15.27
CA ARG A 30 -0.77 24.74 -16.59
C ARG A 30 -0.13 23.58 -17.31
N SER A 31 -0.97 22.76 -17.96
CA SER A 31 -0.50 21.80 -18.95
C SER A 31 -0.49 22.42 -20.34
N ALA A 32 0.54 22.12 -21.13
CA ALA A 32 0.58 22.43 -22.55
C ALA A 32 -0.41 21.58 -23.36
N ILE A 33 -0.88 20.45 -22.82
CA ILE A 33 -1.84 19.56 -23.47
C ILE A 33 -3.22 19.80 -22.84
N GLN A 34 -4.10 20.40 -23.63
CA GLN A 34 -5.49 20.64 -23.25
C GLN A 34 -6.29 19.33 -23.26
N ILE A 35 -7.24 19.23 -22.33
CA ILE A 35 -8.25 18.17 -22.29
C ILE A 35 -9.53 18.79 -22.89
N PRO A 36 -9.95 18.38 -24.10
CA PRO A 36 -11.22 18.76 -24.70
C PRO A 36 -12.39 18.47 -23.78
N ALA A 37 -13.40 19.35 -23.85
CA ALA A 37 -14.69 19.11 -23.23
C ALA A 37 -15.27 17.75 -23.66
N GLY A 38 -15.90 17.05 -22.71
CA GLY A 38 -16.46 15.71 -22.91
C GLY A 38 -15.46 14.55 -22.79
N ARG A 39 -14.13 14.80 -22.78
CA ARG A 39 -13.15 13.71 -22.71
C ARG A 39 -13.24 12.89 -21.41
N ILE A 40 -13.57 13.53 -20.29
CA ILE A 40 -13.79 12.82 -19.03
C ILE A 40 -15.02 11.90 -19.13
N ASP A 41 -16.12 12.39 -19.69
CA ASP A 41 -17.34 11.59 -19.89
C ASP A 41 -17.10 10.41 -20.85
N ASP A 42 -16.37 10.64 -21.94
CA ASP A 42 -15.96 9.60 -22.89
C ASP A 42 -15.08 8.52 -22.22
N ALA A 43 -14.18 8.92 -21.32
CA ALA A 43 -13.35 7.99 -20.57
C ALA A 43 -14.18 7.19 -19.54
N VAL A 44 -15.10 7.85 -18.82
CA VAL A 44 -16.03 7.20 -17.88
C VAL A 44 -16.87 6.14 -18.61
N ALA A 45 -17.36 6.45 -19.81
CA ALA A 45 -18.16 5.52 -20.62
C ALA A 45 -17.40 4.23 -21.01
N LYS A 46 -16.07 4.21 -20.95
CA LYS A 46 -15.23 3.04 -21.26
C LYS A 46 -14.91 2.16 -20.06
N VAL A 47 -15.14 2.63 -18.83
CA VAL A 47 -14.70 1.95 -17.59
C VAL A 47 -15.25 0.54 -17.48
N ASP A 48 -16.55 0.33 -17.76
CA ASP A 48 -17.17 -1.00 -17.71
C ASP A 48 -16.45 -2.01 -18.62
N GLY A 49 -16.01 -1.56 -19.80
CA GLY A 49 -15.27 -2.37 -20.76
C GLY A 49 -13.86 -2.73 -20.26
N LEU A 50 -13.13 -1.73 -19.74
CA LEU A 50 -11.79 -1.93 -19.17
C LEU A 50 -11.82 -2.91 -18.00
N VAL A 51 -12.78 -2.74 -17.07
CA VAL A 51 -12.96 -3.65 -15.93
C VAL A 51 -13.28 -5.07 -16.42
N GLY A 52 -14.20 -5.20 -17.38
CA GLY A 52 -14.57 -6.49 -17.94
C GLY A 52 -13.38 -7.23 -18.56
N GLU A 53 -12.56 -6.54 -19.34
CA GLU A 53 -11.36 -7.09 -19.97
C GLU A 53 -10.30 -7.49 -18.93
N LEU A 54 -10.03 -6.64 -17.94
CA LEU A 54 -9.08 -6.94 -16.87
C LEU A 54 -9.52 -8.15 -16.03
N MET A 55 -10.80 -8.22 -15.65
CA MET A 55 -11.34 -9.35 -14.90
C MET A 55 -11.30 -10.65 -15.73
N GLN A 56 -11.62 -10.59 -17.02
CA GLN A 56 -11.55 -11.74 -17.91
C GLN A 56 -10.12 -12.26 -18.05
N ASN A 57 -9.14 -11.37 -18.22
CA ASN A 57 -7.74 -11.73 -18.47
C ASN A 57 -7.02 -12.23 -17.21
N THR A 58 -7.44 -11.79 -16.03
CA THR A 58 -6.75 -12.10 -14.76
C THR A 58 -7.51 -13.07 -13.86
N GLY A 59 -8.81 -13.20 -14.08
CA GLY A 59 -9.72 -14.03 -13.30
C GLY A 59 -9.98 -13.54 -11.88
N ILE A 60 -9.61 -12.29 -11.53
CA ILE A 60 -9.79 -11.79 -10.16
C ILE A 60 -11.27 -11.88 -9.73
N PRO A 61 -11.57 -12.16 -8.46
CA PRO A 61 -12.95 -12.44 -8.04
C PRO A 61 -13.88 -11.23 -8.09
N GLY A 62 -13.40 -10.08 -7.61
CA GLY A 62 -14.20 -8.88 -7.47
C GLY A 62 -13.37 -7.60 -7.54
N MET A 63 -14.01 -6.56 -8.05
CA MET A 63 -13.46 -5.21 -8.15
C MET A 63 -14.56 -4.18 -7.94
N ALA A 64 -14.22 -3.06 -7.32
CA ALA A 64 -15.08 -1.89 -7.23
C ALA A 64 -14.31 -0.66 -7.74
N VAL A 65 -14.95 0.19 -8.55
CA VAL A 65 -14.35 1.40 -9.12
C VAL A 65 -15.25 2.62 -8.89
N ALA A 66 -14.65 3.75 -8.50
CA ALA A 66 -15.35 5.03 -8.44
C ALA A 66 -14.53 6.17 -9.05
N ILE A 67 -15.23 7.19 -9.56
CA ILE A 67 -14.66 8.39 -10.17
C ILE A 67 -15.35 9.62 -9.56
N VAL A 68 -14.54 10.57 -9.10
CA VAL A 68 -14.97 11.87 -8.58
C VAL A 68 -14.50 12.96 -9.53
N HIS A 69 -15.40 13.85 -9.93
CA HIS A 69 -15.08 15.01 -10.75
C HIS A 69 -16.00 16.18 -10.38
N GLY A 70 -15.46 17.40 -10.28
CA GLY A 70 -16.29 18.56 -9.94
C GLY A 70 -16.84 18.51 -8.51
N GLY A 71 -16.10 17.89 -7.58
CA GLY A 71 -16.57 17.57 -6.23
C GLY A 71 -17.74 16.58 -6.14
N LYS A 72 -18.06 15.84 -7.20
CA LYS A 72 -19.19 14.90 -7.27
C LYS A 72 -18.75 13.51 -7.70
N THR A 73 -19.41 12.48 -7.18
CA THR A 73 -19.28 11.12 -7.70
C THR A 73 -19.95 11.02 -9.07
N LEU A 74 -19.16 10.81 -10.13
CA LEU A 74 -19.67 10.58 -11.48
C LEU A 74 -19.94 9.11 -11.77
N TYR A 75 -19.20 8.23 -11.11
CA TYR A 75 -19.26 6.80 -11.32
C TYR A 75 -18.92 6.09 -10.00
N ALA A 76 -19.67 5.05 -9.65
CA ALA A 76 -19.37 4.12 -8.56
C ALA A 76 -20.05 2.79 -8.85
N LYS A 77 -19.27 1.72 -9.05
CA LYS A 77 -19.81 0.42 -9.42
C LYS A 77 -18.93 -0.73 -8.93
N GLY A 78 -19.59 -1.80 -8.52
CA GLY A 78 -18.96 -3.08 -8.18
C GLY A 78 -19.13 -4.13 -9.28
N PHE A 79 -18.18 -5.05 -9.35
CA PHE A 79 -18.07 -6.11 -10.33
C PHE A 79 -17.61 -7.41 -9.68
N GLY A 80 -18.14 -8.54 -10.15
CA GLY A 80 -17.78 -9.85 -9.63
C GLY A 80 -18.37 -10.17 -8.26
N VAL A 81 -17.63 -10.93 -7.46
CA VAL A 81 -18.09 -11.50 -6.20
C VAL A 81 -17.17 -11.19 -5.02
N ARG A 82 -17.77 -11.11 -3.84
CA ARG A 82 -17.10 -10.87 -2.56
C ARG A 82 -16.35 -12.10 -2.07
N ASP A 83 -16.84 -13.29 -2.39
CA ASP A 83 -16.30 -14.58 -1.95
C ASP A 83 -16.51 -15.66 -3.02
N VAL A 84 -15.42 -16.22 -3.57
CA VAL A 84 -15.52 -17.29 -4.60
C VAL A 84 -16.20 -18.56 -4.10
N GLY A 85 -16.22 -18.81 -2.79
CA GLY A 85 -16.84 -19.97 -2.16
C GLY A 85 -18.37 -19.91 -2.06
N LYS A 86 -18.99 -18.74 -2.29
CA LYS A 86 -20.45 -18.52 -2.11
C LYS A 86 -21.25 -18.45 -3.41
N GLY A 87 -20.62 -18.64 -4.58
CA GLY A 87 -21.28 -18.61 -5.89
C GLY A 87 -21.76 -17.21 -6.34
N GLY A 88 -22.38 -17.09 -7.51
CA GLY A 88 -22.73 -15.80 -8.14
C GLY A 88 -24.05 -15.15 -7.72
N GLY A 89 -24.61 -15.52 -6.57
CA GLY A 89 -25.91 -15.00 -6.09
C GLY A 89 -25.88 -13.49 -5.77
N PRO A 90 -27.04 -12.82 -5.75
CA PRO A 90 -27.12 -11.37 -5.49
C PRO A 90 -26.47 -10.97 -4.16
N ASP A 91 -26.62 -11.78 -3.12
CA ASP A 91 -26.05 -11.53 -1.79
C ASP A 91 -24.53 -11.67 -1.74
N ASN A 92 -23.86 -12.09 -2.82
CA ASN A 92 -22.41 -12.24 -2.88
C ASN A 92 -21.76 -11.32 -3.93
N LYS A 93 -22.54 -10.43 -4.56
CA LYS A 93 -22.01 -9.47 -5.53
C LYS A 93 -21.20 -8.39 -4.82
N VAL A 94 -20.17 -7.91 -5.50
CA VAL A 94 -19.53 -6.64 -5.15
C VAL A 94 -20.40 -5.50 -5.64
N ASP A 95 -20.58 -4.49 -4.80
CA ASP A 95 -21.25 -3.22 -5.10
C ASP A 95 -20.42 -2.03 -4.56
N ALA A 96 -20.95 -0.81 -4.69
CA ALA A 96 -20.27 0.41 -4.25
C ALA A 96 -20.19 0.57 -2.71
N ASP A 97 -21.01 -0.17 -1.96
CA ASP A 97 -21.05 -0.19 -0.50
C ASP A 97 -20.25 -1.35 0.11
N THR A 98 -19.73 -2.23 -0.73
CA THR A 98 -18.87 -3.34 -0.31
C THR A 98 -17.60 -2.78 0.31
N VAL A 99 -17.30 -3.19 1.53
CA VAL A 99 -16.10 -2.78 2.27
C VAL A 99 -14.92 -3.66 1.90
N PHE A 100 -13.80 -3.02 1.54
CA PHE A 100 -12.51 -3.65 1.24
C PHE A 100 -11.46 -3.19 2.24
N GLN A 101 -10.42 -4.00 2.45
CA GLN A 101 -9.19 -3.52 3.08
C GLN A 101 -8.40 -2.67 2.08
N LEU A 102 -8.02 -1.46 2.47
CA LEU A 102 -7.33 -0.51 1.59
C LEU A 102 -5.82 -0.73 1.52
N ALA A 103 -5.27 -1.54 2.44
CA ALA A 103 -3.83 -1.72 2.61
C ALA A 103 -3.12 -0.36 2.62
N SER A 104 -2.04 -0.18 1.86
CA SER A 104 -1.21 1.03 1.92
C SER A 104 -1.87 2.34 1.46
N VAL A 105 -3.06 2.32 0.84
CA VAL A 105 -3.88 3.56 0.67
C VAL A 105 -4.24 4.18 2.03
N SER A 106 -4.22 3.37 3.10
CA SER A 106 -4.34 3.83 4.50
C SER A 106 -3.35 4.93 4.86
N LYS A 107 -2.14 4.96 4.27
CA LYS A 107 -1.14 6.02 4.52
C LYS A 107 -1.65 7.38 4.07
N SER A 108 -2.28 7.41 2.91
CA SER A 108 -2.85 8.64 2.33
C SER A 108 -4.03 9.13 3.16
N VAL A 109 -4.93 8.22 3.56
CA VAL A 109 -6.04 8.53 4.47
C VAL A 109 -5.50 9.02 5.82
N GLY A 110 -4.54 8.31 6.41
CA GLY A 110 -3.90 8.67 7.67
C GLY A 110 -3.13 9.99 7.60
N ALA A 111 -2.48 10.31 6.48
CA ALA A 111 -1.84 11.61 6.30
C ALA A 111 -2.85 12.76 6.37
N THR A 112 -4.08 12.56 5.89
CA THR A 112 -5.15 13.57 6.03
C THR A 112 -5.66 13.72 7.47
N VAL A 113 -5.65 12.64 8.28
CA VAL A 113 -5.88 12.69 9.73
C VAL A 113 -4.78 13.50 10.43
N VAL A 114 -3.52 13.25 10.09
CA VAL A 114 -2.39 13.99 10.67
C VAL A 114 -2.41 15.46 10.25
N ALA A 115 -2.74 15.76 8.99
CA ALA A 115 -2.89 17.14 8.52
C ALA A 115 -4.02 17.87 9.26
N HIS A 116 -5.11 17.18 9.62
CA HIS A 116 -6.14 17.75 10.48
C HIS A 116 -5.58 18.11 11.87
N ALA A 117 -4.82 17.21 12.50
CA ALA A 117 -4.18 17.51 13.79
C ALA A 117 -3.18 18.69 13.70
N VAL A 118 -2.54 18.88 12.55
CA VAL A 118 -1.71 20.07 12.27
C VAL A 118 -2.55 21.33 12.13
N THR A 119 -3.70 21.24 11.46
CA THR A 119 -4.67 22.35 11.34
C THR A 119 -5.12 22.85 12.71
N ASP A 120 -5.36 21.93 13.63
CA ASP A 120 -5.82 22.22 14.99
C ASP A 120 -4.67 22.55 15.96
N ASN A 121 -3.43 22.64 15.47
CA ASN A 121 -2.22 22.92 16.26
C ASN A 121 -1.95 21.90 17.39
N VAL A 122 -2.46 20.68 17.27
CA VAL A 122 -2.15 19.57 18.20
C VAL A 122 -0.68 19.17 18.06
N VAL A 123 -0.18 19.18 16.82
CA VAL A 123 1.21 18.96 16.44
C VAL A 123 1.57 19.84 15.24
N THR A 124 2.83 19.83 14.86
CA THR A 124 3.30 20.27 13.53
C THR A 124 3.94 19.09 12.81
N TRP A 125 4.05 19.15 11.49
CA TRP A 125 4.80 18.16 10.71
C TRP A 125 6.27 18.00 11.18
N ASP A 126 6.87 19.07 11.71
CA ASP A 126 8.23 19.07 12.27
C ASP A 126 8.31 18.63 13.75
N THR A 127 7.20 18.22 14.36
CA THR A 127 7.21 17.74 15.75
C THR A 127 8.07 16.48 15.86
N PRO A 128 9.10 16.46 16.74
CA PRO A 128 9.88 15.26 16.99
C PRO A 128 9.02 14.16 17.62
N VAL A 129 9.09 12.95 17.07
CA VAL A 129 8.24 11.82 17.48
C VAL A 129 8.42 11.50 18.97
N VAL A 130 9.67 11.53 19.44
CA VAL A 130 10.02 11.25 20.84
C VAL A 130 9.41 12.25 21.83
N SER A 131 9.03 13.45 21.38
CA SER A 131 8.36 14.45 22.23
C SER A 131 6.94 14.02 22.65
N LYS A 132 6.32 13.12 21.88
CA LYS A 132 4.98 12.57 22.15
C LYS A 132 5.05 11.11 22.58
N LEU A 133 6.05 10.37 22.10
CA LEU A 133 6.34 8.99 22.48
C LEU A 133 7.72 8.91 23.15
N PRO A 134 7.87 9.24 24.45
CA PRO A 134 9.19 9.30 25.11
C PRO A 134 9.91 7.95 25.21
N TRP A 135 9.20 6.84 24.95
CA TRP A 135 9.76 5.48 24.91
C TRP A 135 10.21 5.06 23.51
N PHE A 136 9.90 5.84 22.47
CA PHE A 136 10.29 5.56 21.09
C PHE A 136 11.77 5.86 20.89
N ALA A 137 12.47 4.95 20.22
CA ALA A 137 13.88 5.10 19.89
C ALA A 137 14.22 4.43 18.56
N LEU A 138 15.16 5.03 17.84
CA LEU A 138 15.87 4.43 16.73
C LEU A 138 17.32 4.13 17.17
N ARG A 139 18.08 3.40 16.35
CA ARG A 139 19.42 2.95 16.72
C ARG A 139 20.40 4.07 17.03
N ASP A 140 20.27 5.19 16.33
CA ASP A 140 21.08 6.38 16.55
C ASP A 140 20.36 7.37 17.49
N PRO A 141 20.98 7.80 18.60
CA PRO A 141 20.39 8.77 19.53
C PRO A 141 20.10 10.15 18.92
N TYR A 142 20.93 10.62 18.00
CA TYR A 142 20.69 11.87 17.28
C TYR A 142 19.46 11.74 16.38
N VAL A 143 19.36 10.65 15.60
CA VAL A 143 18.16 10.41 14.77
C VAL A 143 16.92 10.28 15.64
N THR A 144 17.00 9.57 16.77
CA THR A 144 15.89 9.46 17.75
C THR A 144 15.39 10.82 18.23
N GLY A 145 16.31 11.73 18.57
CA GLY A 145 15.96 13.07 19.04
C GLY A 145 15.46 14.04 17.96
N GLN A 146 15.67 13.72 16.67
CA GLN A 146 15.45 14.64 15.55
C GLN A 146 14.43 14.16 14.52
N VAL A 147 14.09 12.86 14.51
CA VAL A 147 13.11 12.31 13.57
C VAL A 147 11.73 12.89 13.85
N THR A 148 11.14 13.50 12.82
CA THR A 148 9.84 14.16 12.90
C THR A 148 8.71 13.32 12.33
N ILE A 149 7.48 13.75 12.55
CA ILE A 149 6.29 13.20 11.89
C ILE A 149 6.45 13.24 10.37
N ALA A 150 6.92 14.36 9.81
CA ALA A 150 7.22 14.52 8.39
C ALA A 150 8.26 13.51 7.89
N ASP A 151 9.36 13.33 8.63
CA ASP A 151 10.44 12.41 8.21
C ASP A 151 9.94 10.97 8.06
N LEU A 152 9.02 10.54 8.92
CA LEU A 152 8.42 9.21 8.87
C LEU A 152 7.33 9.07 7.80
N TYR A 153 6.44 10.07 7.66
CA TYR A 153 5.42 10.08 6.60
C TYR A 153 5.98 10.24 5.20
N SER A 154 7.23 10.72 5.06
CA SER A 154 7.97 10.78 3.80
C SER A 154 9.03 9.69 3.65
N HIS A 155 9.06 8.67 4.51
CA HIS A 155 9.98 7.53 4.37
C HIS A 155 11.48 7.91 4.31
N ARG A 156 11.89 8.97 5.02
CA ARG A 156 13.27 9.50 5.03
C ARG A 156 13.96 9.43 6.39
N SER A 157 13.47 8.54 7.27
CA SER A 157 14.01 8.35 8.63
C SER A 157 15.35 7.62 8.68
N GLY A 158 15.74 6.94 7.59
CA GLY A 158 16.91 6.06 7.54
C GLY A 158 16.61 4.63 7.98
N LEU A 159 15.40 4.30 8.44
CA LEU A 159 15.00 2.90 8.66
C LEU A 159 15.17 2.07 7.38
N PRO A 160 15.46 0.76 7.47
CA PRO A 160 15.49 -0.11 6.31
C PRO A 160 14.09 -0.28 5.72
N ASP A 161 14.05 -0.74 4.47
CA ASP A 161 12.81 -1.04 3.75
C ASP A 161 12.00 -2.08 4.53
N HIS A 162 10.69 -1.86 4.67
CA HIS A 162 9.76 -2.71 5.41
C HIS A 162 10.14 -2.99 6.88
N ALA A 163 10.89 -2.07 7.50
CA ALA A 163 11.25 -2.14 8.92
C ALA A 163 10.02 -2.41 9.81
N GLY A 164 10.07 -3.53 10.56
CA GLY A 164 9.04 -3.95 11.51
C GLY A 164 7.99 -4.92 10.98
N ASP A 165 7.83 -5.07 9.66
CA ASP A 165 6.74 -5.86 9.07
C ASP A 165 6.79 -7.35 9.50
N LEU A 166 7.98 -7.95 9.51
CA LEU A 166 8.14 -9.34 9.93
C LEU A 166 7.93 -9.57 11.44
N LEU A 167 8.00 -8.52 12.26
CA LEU A 167 7.64 -8.62 13.68
C LEU A 167 6.11 -8.71 13.84
N GLU A 168 5.35 -7.99 13.03
CA GLU A 168 3.89 -8.16 12.97
C GLU A 168 3.52 -9.58 12.58
N ASP A 169 4.20 -10.15 11.57
CA ASP A 169 3.98 -11.54 11.16
C ASP A 169 4.22 -12.53 12.29
N LEU A 170 5.20 -12.28 13.17
CA LEU A 170 5.47 -13.07 14.38
C LEU A 170 4.45 -12.85 15.51
N GLY A 171 3.52 -11.91 15.33
CA GLY A 171 2.42 -11.64 16.25
C GLY A 171 2.75 -10.59 17.32
N TYR A 172 3.80 -9.79 17.14
CA TYR A 172 4.07 -8.64 18.00
C TYR A 172 2.99 -7.56 17.83
N ASP A 173 2.57 -6.95 18.93
CA ASP A 173 1.64 -5.82 18.89
C ASP A 173 2.32 -4.54 18.38
N ARG A 174 1.51 -3.52 18.05
CA ARG A 174 1.97 -2.21 17.56
C ARG A 174 3.12 -1.66 18.39
N ARG A 175 2.95 -1.57 19.72
CA ARG A 175 3.95 -0.98 20.61
C ARG A 175 5.23 -1.80 20.65
N GLN A 176 5.12 -3.11 20.69
CA GLN A 176 6.26 -4.02 20.71
C GLN A 176 7.09 -3.92 19.43
N VAL A 177 6.46 -3.78 18.26
CA VAL A 177 7.15 -3.55 16.99
C VAL A 177 7.87 -2.20 17.02
N LEU A 178 7.19 -1.13 17.40
CA LEU A 178 7.78 0.22 17.46
C LEU A 178 8.99 0.29 18.40
N GLN A 179 8.94 -0.38 19.55
CA GLN A 179 10.05 -0.43 20.50
C GLN A 179 11.28 -1.20 20.00
N ARG A 180 11.11 -2.07 18.99
CA ARG A 180 12.18 -2.89 18.41
C ARG A 180 12.89 -2.22 17.25
N LEU A 181 12.31 -1.17 16.65
CA LEU A 181 12.94 -0.41 15.56
C LEU A 181 14.33 0.14 15.95
N LYS A 182 14.59 0.35 17.26
CA LYS A 182 15.91 0.74 17.78
C LYS A 182 17.05 -0.25 17.49
N TYR A 183 16.75 -1.50 17.16
CA TYR A 183 17.79 -2.50 16.87
C TYR A 183 18.21 -2.52 15.39
N LEU A 184 17.38 -1.95 14.51
CA LEU A 184 17.65 -1.95 13.07
C LEU A 184 18.79 -1.00 12.70
N PRO A 185 19.63 -1.34 11.71
CA PRO A 185 20.60 -0.41 11.15
C PRO A 185 19.88 0.81 10.55
N LEU A 186 20.58 1.96 10.46
CA LEU A 186 20.05 3.14 9.81
C LEU A 186 20.91 3.54 8.61
N ALA A 187 20.25 3.82 7.49
CA ALA A 187 20.78 4.57 6.36
C ALA A 187 20.91 6.07 6.71
N PRO A 188 21.62 6.88 5.90
CA PRO A 188 21.80 8.30 6.16
C PRO A 188 20.46 9.08 6.25
N PHE A 189 20.21 9.64 7.43
CA PHE A 189 18.97 10.35 7.76
C PHE A 189 18.66 11.52 6.79
N ARG A 190 17.40 11.63 6.37
CA ARG A 190 16.82 12.64 5.46
C ARG A 190 17.30 12.65 4.01
N ILE A 191 18.34 11.89 3.67
CA ILE A 191 18.87 11.80 2.29
C ILE A 191 18.75 10.40 1.68
N SER A 192 18.19 9.44 2.42
CA SER A 192 17.79 8.12 1.93
C SER A 192 16.27 8.00 1.90
N TYR A 193 15.74 7.25 0.94
CA TYR A 193 14.33 6.81 0.90
C TYR A 193 14.27 5.29 1.11
N ALA A 194 13.45 4.85 2.06
CA ALA A 194 13.15 3.45 2.31
C ALA A 194 11.72 3.32 2.86
N TYR A 195 10.89 2.56 2.16
CA TYR A 195 9.46 2.50 2.45
C TYR A 195 9.24 1.67 3.71
N THR A 196 8.51 2.19 4.70
CA THR A 196 8.29 1.47 5.96
C THR A 196 6.91 1.74 6.54
N ASN A 197 6.17 0.67 6.86
CA ASN A 197 4.85 0.76 7.48
C ASN A 197 4.94 1.20 8.94
N PHE A 198 5.87 0.63 9.71
CA PHE A 198 6.01 0.97 11.13
C PHE A 198 6.67 2.32 11.37
N GLY A 199 7.41 2.87 10.40
CA GLY A 199 7.80 4.27 10.43
C GLY A 199 6.58 5.21 10.43
N VAL A 200 5.68 5.06 9.47
CA VAL A 200 4.42 5.85 9.40
C VAL A 200 3.55 5.61 10.64
N THR A 201 3.46 4.36 11.09
CA THR A 201 2.72 3.98 12.30
C THR A 201 3.25 4.72 13.54
N ALA A 202 4.57 4.85 13.71
CA ALA A 202 5.15 5.60 14.82
C ALA A 202 4.76 7.09 14.81
N ALA A 203 4.73 7.71 13.63
CA ALA A 203 4.31 9.10 13.49
C ALA A 203 2.83 9.29 13.83
N ALA A 204 1.97 8.42 13.31
CA ALA A 204 0.54 8.42 13.59
C ALA A 204 0.24 8.20 15.09
N GLU A 205 0.94 7.27 15.74
CA GLU A 205 0.83 7.05 17.19
C GLU A 205 1.26 8.28 18.01
N ALA A 206 2.30 8.99 17.56
CA ALA A 206 2.72 10.24 18.19
C ALA A 206 1.64 11.34 18.09
N VAL A 207 0.94 11.40 16.96
CA VAL A 207 -0.18 12.34 16.76
C VAL A 207 -1.37 11.96 17.64
N ALA A 208 -1.76 10.68 17.65
CA ALA A 208 -2.84 10.19 18.49
C ALA A 208 -2.55 10.41 19.99
N ALA A 209 -1.32 10.14 20.42
CA ALA A 209 -0.88 10.41 21.79
C ALA A 209 -0.94 11.92 22.13
N ALA A 210 -0.60 12.80 21.18
CA ALA A 210 -0.72 14.25 21.37
C ALA A 210 -2.19 14.71 21.49
N ALA A 211 -3.11 14.04 20.79
CA ALA A 211 -4.55 14.26 20.89
C ALA A 211 -5.19 13.59 22.12
N GLY A 212 -4.48 12.72 22.83
CA GLY A 212 -5.00 11.97 23.98
C GLY A 212 -5.96 10.84 23.62
N GLN A 213 -5.87 10.30 22.40
CA GLN A 213 -6.78 9.27 21.85
C GLN A 213 -6.00 8.08 21.29
N SER A 214 -6.71 6.98 20.99
CA SER A 214 -6.16 5.95 20.10
C SER A 214 -6.14 6.46 18.65
N TRP A 215 -5.29 5.87 17.80
CA TRP A 215 -5.25 6.22 16.39
C TRP A 215 -6.60 6.08 15.70
N GLU A 216 -7.32 4.99 16.00
CA GLU A 216 -8.57 4.68 15.34
C GLU A 216 -9.69 5.63 15.78
N ASP A 217 -9.73 6.00 17.07
CA ASP A 217 -10.71 6.97 17.58
C ASP A 217 -10.44 8.37 17.03
N LEU A 218 -9.17 8.78 16.96
CA LEU A 218 -8.79 10.04 16.33
C LEU A 218 -9.23 10.08 14.86
N SER A 219 -8.91 9.01 14.10
CA SER A 219 -9.24 8.91 12.67
C SER A 219 -10.75 8.98 12.43
N ASP A 220 -11.54 8.29 13.25
CA ASP A 220 -13.00 8.34 13.19
C ASP A 220 -13.54 9.73 13.50
N GLU A 221 -13.03 10.38 14.54
CA GLU A 221 -13.49 11.69 14.98
C GLU A 221 -13.23 12.81 13.98
N VAL A 222 -12.01 12.86 13.45
CA VAL A 222 -11.57 14.04 12.71
C VAL A 222 -11.76 13.92 11.21
N LEU A 223 -11.88 12.70 10.70
CA LEU A 223 -11.97 12.43 9.27
C LEU A 223 -13.24 11.66 8.89
N TYR A 224 -13.46 10.46 9.44
CA TYR A 224 -14.52 9.59 8.94
C TYR A 224 -15.92 10.14 9.23
N ARG A 225 -16.23 10.48 10.50
CA ARG A 225 -17.53 11.05 10.86
C ARG A 225 -17.80 12.40 10.18
N PRO A 226 -16.86 13.36 10.14
CA PRO A 226 -17.09 14.65 9.47
C PRO A 226 -17.34 14.54 7.97
N LEU A 227 -16.77 13.52 7.30
CA LEU A 227 -17.00 13.24 5.89
C LEU A 227 -18.19 12.32 5.63
N GLY A 228 -18.85 11.80 6.68
CA GLY A 228 -19.95 10.84 6.54
C GLY A 228 -19.50 9.48 6.01
N MET A 229 -18.24 9.09 6.22
CA MET A 229 -17.66 7.82 5.80
C MET A 229 -18.07 6.69 6.76
N GLY A 230 -19.37 6.41 6.84
CA GLY A 230 -19.96 5.57 7.87
C GLY A 230 -19.66 4.08 7.76
N SER A 231 -19.00 3.63 6.70
CA SER A 231 -18.52 2.25 6.49
C SER A 231 -17.01 2.11 6.63
N THR A 232 -16.30 3.21 6.89
CA THR A 232 -14.86 3.25 7.02
C THR A 232 -14.44 3.01 8.46
N SER A 233 -13.41 2.20 8.66
CA SER A 233 -12.83 1.98 9.99
C SER A 233 -11.33 1.69 9.91
N SER A 234 -10.61 2.10 10.96
CA SER A 234 -9.22 1.73 11.24
C SER A 234 -9.10 0.54 12.19
N ARG A 235 -10.21 -0.19 12.45
CA ARG A 235 -10.25 -1.39 13.30
C ARG A 235 -10.59 -2.62 12.47
N PHE A 236 -9.76 -3.65 12.56
CA PHE A 236 -10.01 -4.90 11.86
C PHE A 236 -11.31 -5.60 12.30
N THR A 237 -11.69 -5.48 13.57
CA THR A 237 -12.95 -6.03 14.09
C THR A 237 -14.19 -5.42 13.42
N ASP A 238 -14.15 -4.13 13.09
CA ASP A 238 -15.28 -3.46 12.44
C ASP A 238 -15.43 -3.92 11.00
N PHE A 239 -14.31 -4.12 10.30
CA PHE A 239 -14.29 -4.73 8.97
C PHE A 239 -14.98 -6.10 8.97
N LEU A 240 -14.59 -6.99 9.89
CA LEU A 240 -15.19 -8.32 10.01
C LEU A 240 -16.69 -8.28 10.35
N ALA A 241 -17.11 -7.30 11.16
CA ALA A 241 -18.49 -7.18 11.59
C ALA A 241 -19.44 -6.69 10.48
N ARG A 242 -18.93 -6.11 9.39
CA ARG A 242 -19.75 -5.61 8.26
C ARG A 242 -20.32 -6.77 7.46
N PRO A 243 -21.65 -6.92 7.30
CA PRO A 243 -22.20 -7.97 6.44
C PRO A 243 -21.78 -7.83 4.98
N ASN A 244 -21.61 -6.58 4.51
CA ASN A 244 -21.16 -6.25 3.16
C ASN A 244 -19.65 -5.97 3.08
N HIS A 245 -18.81 -6.93 3.48
CA HIS A 245 -17.35 -6.87 3.24
C HIS A 245 -16.92 -7.87 2.17
N ALA A 246 -15.81 -7.58 1.49
CA ALA A 246 -15.16 -8.50 0.57
C ALA A 246 -14.22 -9.44 1.32
N VAL A 247 -14.21 -10.73 0.93
CA VAL A 247 -13.24 -11.72 1.42
C VAL A 247 -11.98 -11.64 0.59
N ASN A 248 -10.81 -11.68 1.22
CA ASN A 248 -9.53 -11.61 0.52
C ASN A 248 -9.21 -12.93 -0.19
N HIS A 249 -8.67 -12.85 -1.41
CA HIS A 249 -8.31 -14.02 -2.20
C HIS A 249 -6.84 -14.01 -2.61
N VAL A 250 -6.17 -15.13 -2.37
CA VAL A 250 -4.81 -15.38 -2.87
C VAL A 250 -4.86 -16.25 -4.11
N LYS A 251 -3.86 -16.11 -4.98
CA LYS A 251 -3.72 -16.98 -6.14
C LYS A 251 -2.92 -18.22 -5.75
N VAL A 252 -3.53 -19.39 -5.87
CA VAL A 252 -2.89 -20.68 -5.64
C VAL A 252 -2.94 -21.46 -6.95
N ALA A 253 -1.75 -21.70 -7.52
CA ALA A 253 -1.61 -22.12 -8.91
C ALA A 253 -2.39 -21.17 -9.84
N ASP A 254 -3.39 -21.67 -10.57
CA ASP A 254 -4.21 -20.88 -11.49
C ASP A 254 -5.60 -20.52 -10.94
N ARG A 255 -5.82 -20.65 -9.63
CA ARG A 255 -7.12 -20.39 -8.99
C ARG A 255 -7.02 -19.34 -7.89
N TRP A 256 -8.05 -18.52 -7.79
CA TRP A 256 -8.23 -17.59 -6.68
C TRP A 256 -8.97 -18.28 -5.54
N GLU A 257 -8.43 -18.21 -4.33
CA GLU A 257 -8.97 -18.91 -3.17
C GLU A 257 -9.04 -17.99 -1.93
N ALA A 258 -10.16 -18.06 -1.21
CA ALA A 258 -10.38 -17.40 0.07
C ALA A 258 -9.78 -18.25 1.20
N ARG A 259 -8.48 -18.07 1.48
CA ARG A 259 -7.76 -18.90 2.45
C ARG A 259 -7.37 -18.19 3.74
N TYR A 260 -7.16 -16.89 3.67
CA TYR A 260 -6.50 -16.14 4.74
C TYR A 260 -7.32 -14.93 5.14
N GLN A 261 -7.12 -14.55 6.40
CA GLN A 261 -7.68 -13.35 6.98
C GLN A 261 -6.53 -12.46 7.40
N ARG A 262 -6.41 -11.29 6.77
CA ARG A 262 -5.39 -10.31 7.11
C ARG A 262 -5.90 -9.40 8.23
N ASP A 263 -5.24 -9.42 9.38
CA ASP A 263 -5.48 -8.52 10.51
C ASP A 263 -4.35 -7.47 10.64
N PRO A 264 -4.52 -6.28 10.04
CA PRO A 264 -3.50 -5.24 9.99
C PRO A 264 -3.46 -4.28 11.19
N ASP A 265 -4.12 -4.62 12.31
CA ASP A 265 -4.26 -3.68 13.44
C ASP A 265 -2.92 -3.19 13.97
N ALA A 266 -1.86 -4.03 14.01
CA ALA A 266 -0.55 -3.58 14.48
C ALA A 266 0.02 -2.42 13.66
N GLN A 267 -0.26 -2.37 12.36
CA GLN A 267 0.15 -1.31 11.44
C GLN A 267 -1.04 -0.46 10.93
N SER A 268 -2.13 -0.34 11.70
CA SER A 268 -3.37 0.29 11.22
C SER A 268 -3.19 1.65 10.52
N PRO A 269 -2.35 2.59 11.03
CA PRO A 269 -2.11 3.86 10.32
C PRO A 269 -1.52 3.71 8.92
N ALA A 270 -0.77 2.63 8.67
CA ALA A 270 -0.08 2.38 7.42
C ALA A 270 -0.83 1.41 6.50
N GLY A 271 -1.73 0.57 7.03
CA GLY A 271 -2.37 -0.51 6.27
C GLY A 271 -3.79 -0.90 6.69
N GLY A 272 -4.29 -0.46 7.84
CA GLY A 272 -5.48 -1.03 8.48
C GLY A 272 -6.80 -0.36 8.19
N VAL A 273 -6.83 0.67 7.34
CA VAL A 273 -8.10 1.27 6.93
C VAL A 273 -8.85 0.27 6.04
N SER A 274 -10.12 0.08 6.36
CA SER A 274 -11.11 -0.57 5.50
C SER A 274 -12.19 0.44 5.11
N SER A 275 -12.69 0.39 3.88
CA SER A 275 -13.68 1.35 3.38
C SER A 275 -14.46 0.82 2.17
N SER A 276 -15.57 1.47 1.85
CA SER A 276 -16.33 1.27 0.62
C SER A 276 -15.99 2.36 -0.42
N LEU A 277 -16.41 2.19 -1.68
CA LEU A 277 -16.23 3.25 -2.67
C LEU A 277 -17.02 4.51 -2.31
N ASN A 278 -18.27 4.36 -1.86
CA ASN A 278 -19.12 5.49 -1.51
C ASN A 278 -18.52 6.35 -0.40
N ASP A 279 -17.81 5.74 0.55
CA ASP A 279 -17.06 6.50 1.55
C ASP A 279 -15.80 7.14 0.96
N MET A 280 -15.03 6.37 0.17
CA MET A 280 -13.79 6.87 -0.41
C MET A 280 -14.01 8.04 -1.39
N THR A 281 -15.17 8.13 -2.05
CA THR A 281 -15.49 9.29 -2.90
C THR A 281 -15.66 10.57 -2.08
N HIS A 282 -16.13 10.48 -0.83
CA HIS A 282 -16.21 11.65 0.06
C HIS A 282 -14.82 12.15 0.45
N TRP A 283 -13.92 11.23 0.78
CA TRP A 283 -12.52 11.55 1.04
C TRP A 283 -11.83 12.15 -0.19
N LEU A 284 -12.00 11.56 -1.37
CA LEU A 284 -11.43 12.10 -2.61
C LEU A 284 -12.00 13.49 -2.97
N ALA A 285 -13.30 13.72 -2.76
CA ALA A 285 -13.90 15.04 -2.95
C ALA A 285 -13.29 16.08 -2.01
N MET A 286 -13.00 15.71 -0.75
CA MET A 286 -12.29 16.58 0.21
C MET A 286 -10.85 16.86 -0.23
N VAL A 287 -10.13 15.83 -0.67
CA VAL A 287 -8.75 15.94 -1.16
C VAL A 287 -8.66 16.90 -2.35
N LEU A 288 -9.56 16.75 -3.32
CA LEU A 288 -9.66 17.60 -4.50
C LEU A 288 -10.03 19.06 -4.18
N ALA A 289 -10.84 19.26 -3.15
CA ALA A 289 -11.28 20.58 -2.68
C ALA A 289 -10.39 21.17 -1.57
N ASP A 290 -9.11 20.78 -1.53
CA ASP A 290 -8.09 21.28 -0.61
C ASP A 290 -8.55 21.30 0.86
N GLY A 291 -9.17 20.22 1.32
CA GLY A 291 -9.61 20.10 2.71
C GLY A 291 -11.02 20.58 3.02
N VAL A 292 -11.82 20.95 2.01
CA VAL A 292 -13.24 21.30 2.17
C VAL A 292 -14.14 20.15 1.73
N TYR A 293 -15.17 19.86 2.50
CA TYR A 293 -16.23 18.94 2.07
C TYR A 293 -17.60 19.50 2.46
N ASN A 294 -18.55 19.52 1.52
CA ASN A 294 -19.89 20.10 1.71
C ASN A 294 -19.90 21.48 2.37
N GLY A 295 -18.97 22.36 1.96
CA GLY A 295 -18.83 23.72 2.48
C GLY A 295 -18.20 23.82 3.88
N ARG A 296 -17.84 22.69 4.51
CA ARG A 296 -17.14 22.65 5.79
C ARG A 296 -15.65 22.43 5.57
N ARG A 297 -14.83 23.25 6.23
CA ARG A 297 -13.38 23.02 6.35
C ARG A 297 -13.15 21.83 7.27
N ILE A 298 -12.55 20.77 6.73
CA ILE A 298 -12.06 19.62 7.49
C ILE A 298 -10.59 19.82 7.84
N THR A 299 -9.77 20.20 6.85
CA THR A 299 -8.32 20.37 7.03
C THR A 299 -7.86 21.63 6.30
N SER A 300 -6.88 22.34 6.85
CA SER A 300 -6.31 23.53 6.22
C SER A 300 -5.52 23.15 4.96
N PRO A 301 -5.57 23.97 3.90
CA PRO A 301 -4.79 23.74 2.69
C PRO A 301 -3.27 23.78 2.96
N GLU A 302 -2.82 24.60 3.93
CA GLU A 302 -1.40 24.68 4.32
C GLU A 302 -0.91 23.37 4.95
N ALA A 303 -1.74 22.71 5.77
CA ALA A 303 -1.40 21.43 6.38
C ALA A 303 -1.38 20.29 5.35
N LEU A 304 -2.20 20.38 4.29
CA LEU A 304 -2.28 19.41 3.20
C LEU A 304 -1.23 19.63 2.10
N LEU A 305 -0.73 20.85 1.89
CA LEU A 305 0.22 21.12 0.83
C LEU A 305 1.45 20.18 0.82
N PRO A 306 2.13 19.90 1.96
CA PRO A 306 3.26 18.97 1.96
C PRO A 306 2.84 17.49 1.83
N VAL A 307 1.57 17.16 2.04
CA VAL A 307 1.00 15.83 1.76
C VAL A 307 1.03 15.56 0.26
N TYR A 308 0.68 16.55 -0.57
CA TYR A 308 0.54 16.39 -2.02
C TYR A 308 1.74 16.89 -2.85
N THR A 309 2.82 17.36 -2.20
CA THR A 309 4.01 17.89 -2.89
C THR A 309 5.25 17.06 -2.63
N PRO A 310 6.26 17.08 -3.53
CA PRO A 310 7.49 16.31 -3.35
C PRO A 310 8.27 16.67 -2.08
N GLN A 311 8.48 15.69 -1.19
CA GLN A 311 9.26 15.84 0.06
C GLN A 311 10.55 15.01 0.06
N VAL A 312 10.64 14.02 -0.83
CA VAL A 312 11.81 13.16 -1.05
C VAL A 312 11.78 12.57 -2.46
N ILE A 313 12.95 12.22 -3.01
CA ILE A 313 13.06 11.39 -4.22
C ILE A 313 12.85 9.93 -3.81
N SER A 314 11.76 9.31 -4.25
CA SER A 314 11.48 7.88 -4.00
C SER A 314 12.16 6.97 -5.00
N ARG A 315 12.41 7.47 -6.21
CA ARG A 315 13.18 6.76 -7.23
C ARG A 315 14.01 7.72 -8.06
N HIS A 316 15.32 7.51 -8.03
CA HIS A 316 16.24 8.27 -8.87
C HIS A 316 16.06 7.89 -10.35
N PRO A 317 16.15 8.87 -11.28
CA PRO A 317 16.07 8.59 -12.70
C PRO A 317 17.33 7.83 -13.16
N VAL A 318 17.14 6.82 -14.01
CA VAL A 318 18.25 5.97 -14.52
C VAL A 318 18.96 6.58 -15.74
N SER A 319 18.47 7.71 -16.25
CA SER A 319 19.12 8.47 -17.32
C SER A 319 18.63 9.93 -17.33
N PRO A 320 19.34 10.86 -17.98
CA PRO A 320 18.90 12.26 -18.12
C PRO A 320 17.56 12.45 -18.83
N ARG A 321 17.03 11.42 -19.51
CA ARG A 321 15.71 11.44 -20.18
C ARG A 321 14.57 10.96 -19.28
N ALA A 322 14.88 10.26 -18.19
CA ALA A 322 13.88 9.71 -17.29
C ALA A 322 13.46 10.75 -16.25
N ARG A 323 12.17 10.75 -15.88
CA ARG A 323 11.68 11.53 -14.74
C ARG A 323 12.02 10.80 -13.44
N ALA A 324 12.32 11.57 -12.39
CA ALA A 324 12.37 11.04 -11.04
C ALA A 324 10.95 10.76 -10.53
N SER A 325 10.84 9.85 -9.57
CA SER A 325 9.62 9.69 -8.76
C SER A 325 9.83 10.36 -7.40
N PHE A 326 8.75 10.90 -6.84
CA PHE A 326 8.77 11.58 -5.56
C PHE A 326 7.71 11.01 -4.62
N TYR A 327 7.87 11.32 -3.33
CA TYR A 327 6.91 10.99 -2.31
C TYR A 327 6.65 12.23 -1.44
N GLY A 328 5.37 12.48 -1.13
CA GLY A 328 4.92 13.51 -0.19
C GLY A 328 4.80 12.93 1.22
N TYR A 329 3.89 13.47 2.03
CA TYR A 329 3.54 12.83 3.30
C TYR A 329 2.42 11.80 3.06
N GLY A 330 2.79 10.53 2.86
CA GLY A 330 1.84 9.43 2.66
C GLY A 330 1.24 9.32 1.24
N PHE A 331 1.81 10.01 0.24
CA PHE A 331 1.35 10.00 -1.15
C PHE A 331 2.53 9.83 -2.10
N ASN A 332 2.34 9.06 -3.17
CA ASN A 332 3.18 9.19 -4.36
C ASN A 332 2.86 10.54 -5.03
N VAL A 333 3.89 11.27 -5.44
CA VAL A 333 3.73 12.56 -6.11
C VAL A 333 4.58 12.57 -7.37
N GLY A 334 4.00 13.04 -8.47
CA GLY A 334 4.67 13.06 -9.76
C GLY A 334 4.14 14.12 -10.70
N VAL A 335 4.81 14.21 -11.84
CA VAL A 335 4.37 15.02 -12.97
C VAL A 335 4.22 14.09 -14.17
N THR A 336 3.02 14.05 -14.75
CA THR A 336 2.68 13.19 -15.88
C THR A 336 3.45 13.61 -17.14
N SER A 337 3.38 12.77 -18.19
CA SER A 337 4.02 13.12 -19.46
C SER A 337 3.38 14.33 -20.16
N SER A 338 2.15 14.73 -19.77
CA SER A 338 1.50 15.97 -20.24
C SER A 338 1.91 17.21 -19.42
N GLY A 339 2.75 17.05 -18.40
CA GLY A 339 3.19 18.15 -17.53
C GLY A 339 2.21 18.49 -16.41
N ARG A 340 1.25 17.62 -16.10
CA ARG A 340 0.29 17.81 -15.00
C ARG A 340 0.83 17.20 -13.73
N THR A 341 0.58 17.82 -12.59
CA THR A 341 0.79 17.18 -11.28
C THR A 341 -0.19 16.02 -11.14
N GLU A 342 0.28 14.92 -10.59
CA GLU A 342 -0.52 13.75 -10.25
C GLU A 342 -0.07 13.26 -8.88
N TYR A 343 -1.03 12.85 -8.04
CA TYR A 343 -0.72 12.16 -6.80
C TYR A 343 -1.60 10.92 -6.63
N SER A 344 -1.03 9.90 -6.02
CA SER A 344 -1.60 8.55 -5.98
C SER A 344 -1.10 7.76 -4.78
N HIS A 345 -1.69 6.59 -4.56
CA HIS A 345 -1.07 5.56 -3.74
C HIS A 345 -1.62 4.19 -4.13
N SER A 346 -0.77 3.17 -4.08
CA SER A 346 -1.17 1.77 -4.19
C SER A 346 -1.31 1.12 -2.82
N GLY A 347 -2.25 0.20 -2.69
CA GLY A 347 -2.44 -0.67 -1.55
C GLY A 347 -2.28 -2.11 -1.99
N ALA A 348 -1.52 -2.89 -1.23
CA ALA A 348 -1.37 -4.31 -1.48
C ALA A 348 -1.29 -5.05 -0.14
N PHE A 349 -2.09 -6.09 -0.01
CA PHE A 349 -1.85 -7.19 0.92
C PHE A 349 -1.64 -8.46 0.12
N GLY A 350 -0.49 -9.11 0.30
CA GLY A 350 -0.15 -10.41 -0.28
C GLY A 350 -1.21 -11.46 0.04
N LEU A 351 -1.85 -11.35 1.21
CA LEU A 351 -2.96 -12.20 1.62
C LEU A 351 -4.32 -11.86 1.01
N GLY A 352 -4.39 -11.02 -0.02
CA GLY A 352 -5.50 -11.03 -0.96
C GLY A 352 -6.32 -9.75 -1.10
N ALA A 353 -5.68 -8.58 -1.01
CA ALA A 353 -6.32 -7.31 -1.32
C ALA A 353 -5.38 -6.40 -2.12
N ALA A 354 -5.93 -5.63 -3.06
CA ALA A 354 -5.19 -4.59 -3.75
C ALA A 354 -6.08 -3.36 -4.01
N ALA A 355 -5.47 -2.18 -3.99
CA ALA A 355 -6.17 -0.92 -4.17
C ALA A 355 -5.26 0.08 -4.89
N ASN A 356 -5.85 1.00 -5.63
CA ASN A 356 -5.13 2.15 -6.16
C ASN A 356 -6.06 3.33 -6.33
N PHE A 357 -5.58 4.53 -6.02
CA PHE A 357 -6.24 5.76 -6.45
C PHE A 357 -5.25 6.67 -7.16
N VAL A 358 -5.76 7.50 -8.07
CA VAL A 358 -5.01 8.53 -8.77
C VAL A 358 -5.84 9.81 -8.79
N VAL A 359 -5.19 10.93 -8.52
CA VAL A 359 -5.80 12.26 -8.54
C VAL A 359 -5.06 13.19 -9.49
N LEU A 360 -5.83 13.87 -10.33
CA LEU A 360 -5.39 14.87 -11.29
C LEU A 360 -5.96 16.23 -10.89
N PRO A 361 -5.32 16.96 -9.95
CA PRO A 361 -5.89 18.16 -9.33
C PRO A 361 -6.22 19.27 -10.33
N SER A 362 -5.43 19.42 -11.41
CA SER A 362 -5.67 20.43 -12.45
C SER A 362 -7.00 20.27 -13.18
N GLU A 363 -7.63 19.11 -13.06
CA GLU A 363 -8.90 18.77 -13.72
C GLU A 363 -9.98 18.42 -12.70
N ASP A 364 -9.76 18.71 -11.41
CA ASP A 364 -10.67 18.37 -10.31
C ASP A 364 -11.17 16.92 -10.38
N LEU A 365 -10.27 15.97 -10.70
CA LEU A 365 -10.60 14.59 -11.07
C LEU A 365 -9.83 13.58 -10.23
N ALA A 366 -10.52 12.55 -9.76
CA ALA A 366 -9.92 11.39 -9.12
C ALA A 366 -10.60 10.08 -9.55
N ILE A 367 -9.83 8.99 -9.57
CA ILE A 367 -10.32 7.61 -9.73
C ILE A 367 -9.77 6.75 -8.59
N ILE A 368 -10.56 5.80 -8.12
CA ILE A 368 -10.14 4.75 -7.19
C ILE A 368 -10.67 3.39 -7.62
N ALA A 369 -9.83 2.36 -7.48
CA ALA A 369 -10.15 0.97 -7.74
C ALA A 369 -9.75 0.11 -6.54
N LEU A 370 -10.65 -0.75 -6.08
CA LEU A 370 -10.47 -1.68 -4.96
C LEU A 370 -10.70 -3.10 -5.45
N THR A 371 -9.86 -4.06 -5.06
CA THR A 371 -10.02 -5.48 -5.39
C THR A 371 -9.85 -6.34 -4.14
N ASN A 372 -10.50 -7.50 -4.15
CA ASN A 372 -10.35 -8.53 -3.12
C ASN A 372 -9.44 -9.68 -3.60
N ALA A 373 -8.42 -9.33 -4.38
CA ALA A 373 -7.45 -10.25 -4.94
C ALA A 373 -6.03 -9.84 -4.53
N GLY A 374 -5.15 -10.83 -4.41
CA GLY A 374 -3.72 -10.62 -4.23
C GLY A 374 -3.11 -9.73 -5.32
N PRO A 375 -2.04 -9.01 -5.01
CA PRO A 375 -1.62 -7.85 -5.78
C PRO A 375 -0.91 -8.26 -7.08
N ILE A 376 -1.59 -8.12 -8.21
CA ILE A 376 -1.05 -8.39 -9.55
C ILE A 376 -1.08 -7.16 -10.48
N GLY A 377 -1.28 -5.96 -9.92
CA GLY A 377 -1.26 -4.69 -10.65
C GLY A 377 -2.56 -4.30 -11.34
N VAL A 378 -3.67 -4.99 -11.06
CA VAL A 378 -4.97 -4.75 -11.70
C VAL A 378 -5.56 -3.37 -11.39
N PRO A 379 -5.69 -2.93 -10.12
CA PRO A 379 -6.26 -1.61 -9.85
C PRO A 379 -5.40 -0.49 -10.45
N GLU A 380 -4.08 -0.61 -10.42
CA GLU A 380 -3.15 0.34 -11.04
C GLU A 380 -3.27 0.39 -12.57
N THR A 381 -3.48 -0.76 -13.20
CA THR A 381 -3.69 -0.84 -14.65
C THR A 381 -4.93 -0.05 -15.04
N LEU A 382 -6.05 -0.29 -14.34
CA LEU A 382 -7.31 0.39 -14.63
C LEU A 382 -7.19 1.91 -14.47
N THR A 383 -6.61 2.38 -13.36
CA THR A 383 -6.49 3.82 -13.09
C THR A 383 -5.56 4.49 -14.09
N ALA A 384 -4.47 3.84 -14.50
CA ALA A 384 -3.56 4.36 -15.51
C ALA A 384 -4.20 4.41 -16.91
N GLU A 385 -4.93 3.38 -17.31
CA GLU A 385 -5.67 3.36 -18.59
C GLU A 385 -6.74 4.44 -18.62
N PHE A 386 -7.48 4.62 -17.53
CA PHE A 386 -8.45 5.72 -17.40
C PHE A 386 -7.77 7.09 -17.50
N MET A 387 -6.65 7.29 -16.81
CA MET A 387 -5.91 8.56 -16.87
C MET A 387 -5.32 8.83 -18.25
N ASP A 388 -4.92 7.79 -19.00
CA ASP A 388 -4.49 7.92 -20.39
C ASP A 388 -5.66 8.33 -21.31
N LEU A 389 -6.84 7.71 -21.13
CA LEU A 389 -8.05 8.10 -21.86
C LEU A 389 -8.43 9.55 -21.58
N VAL A 390 -8.33 10.00 -20.33
CA VAL A 390 -8.61 11.38 -19.94
C VAL A 390 -7.57 12.36 -20.49
N GLN A 391 -6.28 12.05 -20.42
CA GLN A 391 -5.25 13.00 -20.85
C GLN A 391 -5.04 13.00 -22.37
N TYR A 392 -5.24 11.87 -23.04
CA TYR A 392 -4.83 11.66 -24.44
C TYR A 392 -5.93 11.12 -25.36
N GLY A 393 -7.08 10.71 -24.83
CA GLY A 393 -8.19 10.14 -25.61
C GLY A 393 -8.00 8.67 -26.00
N GLN A 394 -6.86 8.07 -25.64
CA GLN A 394 -6.51 6.69 -25.94
C GLN A 394 -5.55 6.14 -24.88
N VAL A 395 -5.61 4.82 -24.65
CA VAL A 395 -4.57 4.10 -23.89
C VAL A 395 -3.30 4.09 -24.72
N ARG A 396 -2.17 4.51 -24.14
CA ARG A 396 -0.90 4.68 -24.88
C ARG A 396 0.15 3.64 -24.55
N GLU A 397 0.02 2.97 -23.41
CA GLU A 397 0.97 1.98 -22.92
C GLU A 397 0.24 0.66 -22.64
N ASP A 398 0.99 -0.45 -22.68
CA ASP A 398 0.53 -1.72 -22.14
C ASP A 398 0.67 -1.71 -20.61
N TRP A 399 -0.24 -0.98 -19.95
CA TRP A 399 -0.25 -0.81 -18.50
C TRP A 399 -0.35 -2.15 -17.77
N ALA A 400 -1.12 -3.09 -18.30
CA ALA A 400 -1.25 -4.44 -17.75
C ALA A 400 0.11 -5.15 -17.67
N ALA A 401 0.89 -5.15 -18.75
CA ALA A 401 2.22 -5.75 -18.75
C ALA A 401 3.21 -5.01 -17.83
N LEU A 402 3.16 -3.67 -17.82
CA LEU A 402 4.03 -2.84 -16.98
C LEU A 402 3.78 -3.08 -15.48
N TYR A 403 2.53 -3.06 -15.05
CA TYR A 403 2.18 -3.27 -13.65
C TYR A 403 2.32 -4.74 -13.24
N LYS A 404 1.99 -5.70 -14.10
CA LYS A 404 2.29 -7.11 -13.83
C LYS A 404 3.78 -7.31 -13.52
N LYS A 405 4.67 -6.66 -14.29
CA LYS A 405 6.11 -6.71 -14.03
C LYS A 405 6.50 -5.98 -12.74
N ALA A 406 5.91 -4.81 -12.46
CA ALA A 406 6.21 -4.05 -11.25
C ALA A 406 5.79 -4.76 -9.96
N PHE A 407 4.68 -5.52 -10.01
CA PHE A 407 4.13 -6.27 -8.88
C PHE A 407 4.64 -7.71 -8.77
N ALA A 408 5.37 -8.22 -9.78
CA ALA A 408 5.92 -9.57 -9.75
C ALA A 408 6.74 -9.89 -8.48
N PRO A 409 7.63 -8.99 -7.98
CA PRO A 409 8.42 -9.26 -6.77
C PRO A 409 7.57 -9.51 -5.51
N LEU A 410 6.40 -8.87 -5.38
CA LEU A 410 5.48 -9.10 -4.25
C LEU A 410 4.85 -10.50 -4.26
N ASN A 411 4.93 -11.20 -5.39
CA ASN A 411 4.40 -12.55 -5.56
C ASN A 411 5.50 -13.62 -5.61
N GLU A 412 6.77 -13.24 -5.39
CA GLU A 412 7.87 -14.21 -5.32
C GLU A 412 7.81 -14.97 -3.98
N LEU A 413 8.05 -16.28 -4.03
CA LEU A 413 8.14 -17.10 -2.83
C LEU A 413 9.47 -16.83 -2.12
N ALA A 414 9.43 -16.73 -0.80
CA ALA A 414 10.59 -16.39 0.00
C ALA A 414 11.49 -17.61 0.29
N GLY A 415 12.81 -17.36 0.23
CA GLY A 415 13.87 -18.27 0.67
C GLY A 415 14.65 -18.95 -0.45
N SER A 416 15.93 -19.26 -0.20
CA SER A 416 16.87 -19.68 -1.27
C SER A 416 16.66 -21.11 -1.76
N LEU A 417 15.87 -21.90 -1.04
CA LEU A 417 15.59 -23.30 -1.36
C LEU A 417 14.25 -23.50 -2.08
N VAL A 418 13.53 -22.44 -2.39
CA VAL A 418 12.31 -22.52 -3.22
C VAL A 418 12.62 -23.24 -4.54
N GLY A 419 11.82 -24.28 -4.85
CA GLY A 419 11.97 -25.08 -6.07
C GLY A 419 13.21 -25.97 -6.12
N LYS A 420 14.01 -26.05 -5.06
CA LYS A 420 15.16 -26.96 -4.97
C LYS A 420 14.74 -28.32 -4.45
N GLN A 421 15.35 -29.39 -4.99
CA GLN A 421 15.21 -30.74 -4.44
C GLN A 421 16.19 -30.94 -3.29
N SER A 422 15.79 -31.74 -2.30
CA SER A 422 16.68 -32.16 -1.22
C SER A 422 17.93 -32.85 -1.79
N PRO A 423 19.10 -32.69 -1.17
CA PRO A 423 20.32 -33.37 -1.59
C PRO A 423 20.11 -34.89 -1.64
N ALA A 424 20.66 -35.55 -2.66
CA ALA A 424 20.52 -37.01 -2.82
C ALA A 424 21.25 -37.79 -1.72
N ASN A 425 22.36 -37.24 -1.21
CA ASN A 425 23.17 -37.82 -0.14
C ASN A 425 23.53 -36.71 0.88
N PRO A 426 22.58 -36.29 1.73
CA PRO A 426 22.84 -35.24 2.69
C PRO A 426 23.84 -35.73 3.75
N ALA A 427 24.75 -34.86 4.18
CA ALA A 427 25.58 -35.11 5.35
C ALA A 427 24.66 -35.32 6.58
N PRO A 428 24.98 -36.27 7.48
CA PRO A 428 24.16 -36.50 8.65
C PRO A 428 24.16 -35.27 9.56
N SER A 429 23.03 -35.00 10.21
CA SER A 429 22.95 -34.05 11.31
C SER A 429 23.70 -34.58 12.53
N ARG A 430 24.04 -33.67 13.45
CA ARG A 430 24.38 -34.02 14.83
C ARG A 430 23.16 -34.64 15.53
N PRO A 431 23.34 -35.32 16.68
CA PRO A 431 22.22 -35.78 17.49
C PRO A 431 21.17 -34.68 17.69
N LEU A 432 19.89 -34.95 17.39
CA LEU A 432 18.87 -33.89 17.33
C LEU A 432 18.72 -33.13 18.67
N ASN A 433 18.95 -33.80 19.79
CA ASN A 433 18.94 -33.18 21.12
C ASN A 433 20.00 -32.08 21.29
N ASP A 434 21.08 -32.09 20.51
CA ASP A 434 22.13 -31.08 20.61
C ASP A 434 21.61 -29.69 20.14
N TYR A 435 20.61 -29.66 19.25
CA TYR A 435 19.98 -28.43 18.78
C TYR A 435 18.90 -27.87 19.73
N VAL A 436 18.45 -28.65 20.72
CA VAL A 436 17.34 -28.26 21.62
C VAL A 436 17.80 -27.18 22.59
N GLY A 437 17.09 -26.05 22.63
CA GLY A 437 17.40 -24.95 23.53
C GLY A 437 16.68 -23.66 23.15
N VAL A 438 16.95 -22.62 23.92
CA VAL A 438 16.50 -21.26 23.63
C VAL A 438 17.68 -20.49 23.06
N TYR A 439 17.48 -19.84 21.92
CA TYR A 439 18.45 -18.98 21.26
C TYR A 439 17.94 -17.54 21.32
N ALA A 440 18.62 -16.67 22.03
CA ALA A 440 18.26 -15.26 22.22
C ALA A 440 18.58 -14.40 20.99
N ASN A 441 17.73 -13.40 20.75
CA ASN A 441 17.93 -12.32 19.80
C ASN A 441 17.13 -11.08 20.27
N ASP A 442 17.77 -9.91 20.30
CA ASP A 442 17.16 -8.70 20.86
C ASP A 442 16.03 -8.13 19.99
N TYR A 443 16.12 -8.31 18.67
CA TYR A 443 15.14 -7.78 17.73
C TYR A 443 13.96 -8.75 17.55
N TRP A 444 14.24 -9.99 17.17
CA TRP A 444 13.22 -11.01 16.90
C TRP A 444 12.61 -11.62 18.18
N GLY A 445 13.29 -11.50 19.32
CA GLY A 445 12.98 -12.26 20.53
C GLY A 445 13.60 -13.65 20.50
N PRO A 446 13.32 -14.49 21.51
CA PRO A 446 13.90 -15.83 21.58
C PRO A 446 13.34 -16.77 20.51
N ALA A 447 14.22 -17.58 19.93
CA ALA A 447 13.88 -18.76 19.15
C ALA A 447 14.00 -20.00 20.05
N THR A 448 12.91 -20.73 20.24
CA THR A 448 12.92 -21.96 21.04
C THR A 448 12.88 -23.18 20.14
N VAL A 449 13.92 -24.01 20.21
CA VAL A 449 14.00 -25.28 19.48
C VAL A 449 13.70 -26.40 20.45
N THR A 450 12.69 -27.21 20.12
CA THR A 450 12.25 -28.38 20.89
C THR A 450 12.38 -29.64 20.04
N TYR A 451 12.40 -30.80 20.70
CA TYR A 451 12.45 -32.10 20.05
C TYR A 451 11.30 -32.97 20.56
N HIS A 452 10.43 -33.41 19.67
CA HIS A 452 9.32 -34.32 19.96
C HIS A 452 9.14 -35.30 18.79
N ASP A 453 8.93 -36.58 19.10
CA ASP A 453 8.59 -37.64 18.13
C ASP A 453 9.52 -37.74 16.92
N GLY A 454 10.84 -37.58 17.13
CA GLY A 454 11.81 -37.71 16.05
C GLY A 454 12.02 -36.44 15.22
N GLN A 455 11.34 -35.33 15.54
CA GLN A 455 11.39 -34.09 14.77
C GLN A 455 11.75 -32.88 15.65
N LEU A 456 12.49 -31.95 15.07
CA LEU A 456 12.76 -30.65 15.69
C LEU A 456 11.64 -29.66 15.36
N ARG A 457 11.27 -28.81 16.31
CA ARG A 457 10.30 -27.73 16.14
C ARG A 457 10.86 -26.41 16.64
N LEU A 458 10.82 -25.42 15.77
CA LEU A 458 11.18 -24.03 16.06
C LEU A 458 9.93 -23.27 16.52
N SER A 459 10.03 -22.48 17.58
CA SER A 459 8.97 -21.57 18.02
C SER A 459 9.48 -20.13 18.12
N LEU A 460 8.71 -19.17 17.61
CA LEU A 460 9.06 -17.75 17.51
C LEU A 460 7.91 -16.83 17.93
N GLY A 461 8.27 -15.61 18.36
CA GLY A 461 7.32 -14.53 18.63
C GLY A 461 6.46 -14.70 19.89
N PRO A 462 5.72 -13.66 20.30
CA PRO A 462 4.94 -13.66 21.54
C PRO A 462 3.75 -14.62 21.51
N LYS A 463 3.29 -15.02 20.32
CA LYS A 463 2.22 -16.01 20.14
C LYS A 463 2.74 -17.45 20.01
N ASN A 464 4.04 -17.67 20.20
CA ASN A 464 4.70 -18.98 20.11
C ASN A 464 4.38 -19.71 18.79
N GLN A 465 4.55 -19.01 17.66
CA GLN A 465 4.32 -19.58 16.34
C GLN A 465 5.30 -20.71 16.08
N THR A 466 4.79 -21.88 15.68
CA THR A 466 5.58 -23.09 15.56
C THR A 466 5.84 -23.48 14.11
N PHE A 467 7.07 -23.89 13.83
CA PHE A 467 7.52 -24.37 12.53
C PHE A 467 8.22 -25.72 12.70
N ASP A 468 7.76 -26.72 11.97
CA ASP A 468 8.45 -28.01 11.94
C ASP A 468 9.73 -27.89 11.11
N LEU A 469 10.86 -28.36 11.67
CA LEU A 469 12.16 -28.34 11.01
C LEU A 469 12.39 -29.67 10.29
N THR A 470 12.62 -29.61 8.99
CA THR A 470 12.92 -30.77 8.14
C THR A 470 14.41 -30.81 7.83
N HIS A 471 15.08 -31.93 8.06
CA HIS A 471 16.52 -32.05 7.78
C HIS A 471 16.81 -31.84 6.29
N TRP A 472 17.86 -31.07 5.99
CA TRP A 472 18.27 -30.76 4.62
C TRP A 472 19.67 -31.28 4.30
N ASP A 473 20.67 -30.83 5.06
CA ASP A 473 22.07 -31.21 4.86
C ASP A 473 22.91 -30.81 6.09
N GLY A 474 23.65 -31.76 6.68
CA GLY A 474 24.46 -31.52 7.87
C GLY A 474 23.64 -30.87 8.99
N ASP A 475 24.10 -29.71 9.47
CA ASP A 475 23.44 -28.89 10.49
C ASP A 475 22.40 -27.89 9.94
N THR A 476 21.95 -28.07 8.70
CA THR A 476 20.90 -27.25 8.07
C THR A 476 19.58 -27.99 8.00
N PHE A 477 18.52 -27.30 8.42
CA PHE A 477 17.13 -27.71 8.34
C PHE A 477 16.34 -26.67 7.55
N THR A 478 15.15 -27.04 7.08
CA THR A 478 14.21 -26.14 6.43
C THR A 478 12.91 -26.02 7.21
N PHE A 479 12.22 -24.90 7.01
CA PHE A 479 10.86 -24.68 7.48
C PHE A 479 10.06 -23.89 6.45
N THR A 480 8.75 -24.09 6.42
CA THR A 480 7.83 -23.43 5.50
C THR A 480 7.17 -22.22 6.14
N LEU A 481 6.92 -21.19 5.35
CA LEU A 481 6.27 -19.94 5.78
C LEU A 481 4.98 -19.71 5.00
N SER A 482 3.98 -19.15 5.67
CA SER A 482 2.73 -18.68 5.06
C SER A 482 2.20 -17.51 5.89
N THR A 483 2.66 -16.31 5.56
CA THR A 483 2.38 -15.05 6.27
C THR A 483 2.05 -13.94 5.26
N GLU A 484 1.85 -12.70 5.73
CA GLU A 484 1.67 -11.56 4.83
C GLU A 484 2.90 -11.29 3.97
N ASN A 485 4.10 -11.44 4.55
CA ASN A 485 5.35 -11.16 3.85
C ASN A 485 6.06 -12.42 3.30
N ALA A 486 5.42 -13.60 3.40
CA ALA A 486 5.89 -14.84 2.78
C ALA A 486 4.71 -15.67 2.31
N LEU A 487 4.48 -15.66 0.99
CA LEU A 487 3.36 -16.37 0.38
C LEU A 487 3.45 -17.90 0.56
N PRO A 488 2.32 -18.62 0.49
CA PRO A 488 2.28 -20.07 0.64
C PRO A 488 3.20 -20.76 -0.37
N GLY A 489 4.07 -21.65 0.13
CA GLY A 489 5.11 -22.31 -0.66
C GLY A 489 6.52 -21.73 -0.45
N SER A 490 6.64 -20.65 0.33
CA SER A 490 7.93 -20.14 0.79
C SER A 490 8.63 -21.15 1.71
N ILE A 491 9.95 -21.32 1.52
CA ILE A 491 10.79 -22.29 2.25
C ILE A 491 12.07 -21.59 2.65
N SER A 492 12.35 -21.53 3.96
CA SER A 492 13.56 -20.93 4.51
C SER A 492 14.43 -21.96 5.24
N LYS A 493 15.67 -21.58 5.53
CA LYS A 493 16.66 -22.41 6.23
C LYS A 493 16.81 -21.98 7.68
N ALA A 494 16.98 -22.99 8.53
CA ALA A 494 17.54 -22.89 9.87
C ALA A 494 18.91 -23.59 9.87
N THR A 495 19.99 -22.84 10.03
CA THR A 495 21.36 -23.38 10.05
C THR A 495 21.95 -23.23 11.45
N PHE A 496 22.37 -24.34 12.02
CA PHE A 496 23.00 -24.39 13.34
C PHE A 496 24.52 -24.40 13.21
N ALA A 497 25.22 -23.61 14.02
CA ALA A 497 26.68 -23.59 14.08
C ALA A 497 27.14 -23.32 15.52
N GLY A 498 27.65 -24.35 16.19
CA GLY A 498 27.98 -24.28 17.62
C GLY A 498 26.75 -23.87 18.44
N ASP A 499 26.87 -22.75 19.16
CA ASP A 499 25.82 -22.16 20.01
C ASP A 499 24.92 -21.15 19.25
N THR A 500 25.02 -21.09 17.93
CA THR A 500 24.23 -20.17 17.10
C THR A 500 23.20 -20.89 16.22
N LEU A 501 22.09 -20.20 15.97
CA LEU A 501 21.05 -20.55 15.02
C LEU A 501 20.85 -19.38 14.07
N ASN A 502 21.12 -19.55 12.78
CA ASN A 502 20.78 -18.56 11.76
C ASN A 502 19.48 -18.96 11.07
N LEU A 503 18.53 -18.02 11.00
CA LEU A 503 17.27 -18.17 10.26
C LEU A 503 17.32 -17.26 9.03
N GLU A 504 17.42 -17.85 7.84
CA GLU A 504 17.64 -17.12 6.58
C GLU A 504 16.58 -16.04 6.31
N TYR A 505 15.30 -16.37 6.53
CA TYR A 505 14.19 -15.45 6.27
C TYR A 505 14.27 -14.17 7.12
N TYR A 506 14.87 -14.26 8.30
CA TYR A 506 14.98 -13.16 9.26
C TYR A 506 16.34 -12.44 9.20
N ASP A 507 17.18 -12.73 8.19
CA ASP A 507 18.58 -12.25 8.11
C ASP A 507 18.84 -11.17 7.05
N ALA A 508 17.79 -10.58 6.46
CA ALA A 508 17.91 -9.52 5.45
C ALA A 508 18.75 -8.33 5.98
N ASP A 509 18.47 -7.89 7.21
CA ASP A 509 19.19 -6.80 7.90
C ASP A 509 20.36 -7.28 8.76
N LYS A 510 20.84 -8.52 8.55
CA LYS A 510 21.91 -9.15 9.36
C LYS A 510 21.54 -9.36 10.83
N LEU A 511 20.25 -9.58 11.09
CA LEU A 511 19.69 -9.81 12.42
C LEU A 511 19.16 -11.24 12.61
N GLY A 512 19.32 -12.14 11.64
CA GLY A 512 18.73 -13.48 11.67
C GLY A 512 19.54 -14.50 12.48
N THR A 513 20.63 -14.08 13.12
CA THR A 513 21.45 -14.94 13.98
C THR A 513 20.99 -14.84 15.43
N PHE A 514 20.65 -15.97 16.02
CA PHE A 514 20.24 -16.16 17.41
C PHE A 514 21.35 -16.92 18.15
N THR A 515 21.55 -16.62 19.44
CA THR A 515 22.64 -17.20 20.25
C THR A 515 22.10 -17.85 21.51
N ARG A 516 22.55 -19.06 21.83
CA ARG A 516 22.11 -19.84 23.00
C ARG A 516 22.51 -19.22 24.33
#